data_AF-A0A967WWB8-F1
#
_entry.id   AF-A0A967WWB8-F1
#
_cell.length_a   1.000
_cell.length_b   1.000
_cell.length_c   1.000
_cell.angle_alpha   90.00
_cell.angle_beta   90.00
_cell.angle_gamma   90.00
#
_symmetry.space_group_name_H-M   'P 1'
#
loop_
_entity.id
_entity.type
_entity.pdbx_description
1 polymer ?
#
loop_
_entity_poly.entity_id
_entity_poly.type
_entity_poly.pdbx_seq_one_letter_code
_entity_poly.pdbx_strand_id
1 'polypeptide(L)'
;PPGRLPPGEDPGRLGPALDALVPLDDAQSYDMREAVSLIVDRGSFFELHARFAANALVGFARLNGEVVGVVANQPAWLAGVLDIDASDKIARFVRFCDAFNIPLITFVDCPGFMPGT
;
A
#
# COMPACT_ATOMS: atom_id res chain seq x y z
N PRO A 1 19.45 -7.96 -5.26
CA PRO A 1 18.31 -7.86 -4.32
C PRO A 1 18.75 -7.06 -3.08
N PRO A 2 17.84 -6.27 -2.46
CA PRO A 2 18.14 -5.59 -1.21
C PRO A 2 18.50 -6.59 -0.10
N GLY A 3 19.44 -6.24 0.77
CA GLY A 3 19.82 -7.10 1.89
C GLY A 3 18.68 -7.26 2.90
N ARG A 4 18.47 -8.50 3.35
CA ARG A 4 17.58 -8.82 4.47
C ARG A 4 18.22 -8.35 5.78
N LEU A 5 17.47 -7.58 6.57
CA LEU A 5 17.86 -7.23 7.93
C LEU A 5 17.32 -8.27 8.93
N PRO A 6 17.90 -8.37 10.13
CA PRO A 6 17.27 -9.12 11.21
C PRO A 6 15.83 -8.62 11.40
N PRO A 7 14.84 -9.51 11.53
CA PRO A 7 13.46 -9.10 11.77
C PRO A 7 13.40 -8.25 13.03
N GLY A 8 12.86 -7.04 12.92
CA GLY A 8 12.64 -6.15 14.06
C GLY A 8 11.46 -6.56 14.93
N GLU A 9 10.61 -7.46 14.42
CA GLU A 9 9.40 -7.96 15.07
C GLU A 9 9.20 -9.46 14.81
N ASP A 10 8.33 -10.07 15.62
CA ASP A 10 7.86 -11.44 15.42
C ASP A 10 7.00 -11.54 14.14
N PRO A 11 7.39 -12.36 13.15
CA PRO A 11 6.58 -12.61 11.95
C PRO A 11 5.21 -13.23 12.26
N GLY A 12 5.03 -13.86 13.42
CA GLY A 12 3.78 -14.43 13.90
C GLY A 12 2.85 -13.43 14.60
N ARG A 13 3.16 -12.13 14.60
CA ARG A 13 2.37 -11.09 15.25
C ARG A 13 0.93 -11.09 14.73
N LEU A 14 -0.02 -11.31 15.64
CA LEU A 14 -1.44 -11.08 15.37
C LEU A 14 -1.74 -9.58 15.36
N GLY A 15 -2.67 -9.15 14.51
CA GLY A 15 -3.11 -7.76 14.40
C GLY A 15 -4.60 -7.61 14.68
N PRO A 16 -5.09 -7.73 15.93
CA PRO A 16 -6.51 -7.58 16.26
C PRO A 16 -7.10 -6.22 15.86
N ALA A 17 -6.26 -5.19 15.76
CA ALA A 17 -6.67 -3.86 15.29
C ALA A 17 -7.12 -3.85 13.82
N LEU A 18 -6.67 -4.81 12.99
CA LEU A 18 -7.08 -4.93 11.59
C LEU A 18 -8.55 -5.33 11.46
N ASP A 19 -9.08 -6.09 12.42
CA ASP A 19 -10.47 -6.56 12.41
C ASP A 19 -11.49 -5.42 12.50
N ALA A 20 -11.08 -4.27 13.06
CA ALA A 20 -11.91 -3.09 13.24
C ALA A 20 -11.58 -1.95 12.26
N LEU A 21 -10.60 -2.15 11.38
CA LEU A 21 -10.09 -1.09 10.50
C LEU A 21 -11.02 -0.82 9.31
N VAL A 22 -11.55 -1.90 8.70
CA VAL A 22 -12.49 -1.78 7.59
C VAL A 22 -13.88 -1.52 8.17
N PRO A 23 -14.51 -0.38 7.86
CA PRO A 23 -15.85 -0.07 8.34
C PRO A 23 -16.88 -1.09 7.84
N LEU A 24 -17.91 -1.35 8.64
CA LEU A 24 -19.03 -2.21 8.22
C LEU A 24 -19.97 -1.52 7.21
N ASP A 25 -19.90 -0.20 7.13
CA ASP A 25 -20.63 0.61 6.16
C ASP A 25 -19.74 0.87 4.94
N ASP A 26 -20.14 0.35 3.78
CA ASP A 26 -19.42 0.50 2.50
C ASP A 26 -19.23 1.97 2.08
N ALA A 27 -20.07 2.89 2.58
CA ALA A 27 -19.94 4.32 2.30
C ALA A 27 -18.84 5.00 3.14
N GLN A 28 -18.37 4.35 4.21
CA GLN A 28 -17.37 4.91 5.10
C GLN A 28 -15.96 4.54 4.62
N SER A 29 -15.17 5.55 4.29
CA SER A 29 -13.75 5.37 3.95
C SER A 29 -12.88 5.11 5.19
N TYR A 30 -11.79 4.38 5.03
CA TYR A 30 -10.70 4.26 6.00
C TYR A 30 -9.36 4.66 5.38
N ASP A 31 -8.33 4.86 6.21
CA ASP A 31 -6.98 5.17 5.73
C ASP A 31 -6.17 3.89 5.50
N MET A 32 -5.90 3.60 4.22
CA MET A 32 -5.09 2.46 3.84
C MET A 32 -3.64 2.53 4.36
N ARG A 33 -3.13 3.71 4.73
CA ARG A 33 -1.81 3.85 5.38
C ARG A 33 -1.77 3.19 6.74
N GLU A 34 -2.89 3.20 7.47
CA GLU A 34 -3.00 2.55 8.77
C GLU A 34 -2.95 1.03 8.60
N ALA A 35 -3.70 0.49 7.64
CA ALA A 35 -3.64 -0.93 7.27
C ALA A 35 -2.20 -1.37 6.94
N VAL A 36 -1.52 -0.62 6.06
CA VAL A 36 -0.14 -0.92 5.67
C VAL A 36 0.77 -0.89 6.90
N SER A 37 0.67 0.15 7.74
CA SER A 37 1.51 0.32 8.93
C SER A 37 1.32 -0.77 9.99
N LEU A 38 0.12 -1.36 10.07
CA LEU A 38 -0.19 -2.47 10.97
C LEU A 38 0.36 -3.81 10.46
N ILE A 39 0.56 -3.96 9.15
CA ILE A 39 0.99 -5.21 8.51
C ILE A 39 2.50 -5.29 8.34
N VAL A 40 3.14 -4.19 7.92
CA VAL A 40 4.59 -4.15 7.68
C VAL A 40 5.36 -3.99 9.00
N ASP A 41 6.67 -4.19 8.95
CA ASP A 41 7.56 -3.97 10.10
C ASP A 41 7.38 -2.52 10.61
N ARG A 42 7.23 -2.33 11.93
CA ARG A 42 6.91 -1.01 12.52
C ARG A 42 7.86 0.09 12.07
N GLY A 43 7.28 1.21 11.62
CA GLY A 43 8.03 2.39 11.19
C GLY A 43 8.85 2.19 9.91
N SER A 44 8.65 1.09 9.18
CA SER A 44 9.39 0.81 7.94
C SER A 44 8.73 1.41 6.69
N PHE A 45 7.45 1.79 6.76
CA PHE A 45 6.72 2.28 5.60
C PHE A 45 7.22 3.66 5.17
N PHE A 46 7.66 3.76 3.92
CA PHE A 46 8.12 4.98 3.27
C PHE A 46 7.29 5.22 2.01
N GLU A 47 6.32 6.12 2.12
CA GLU A 47 5.43 6.50 1.02
C GLU A 47 6.16 7.34 -0.03
N LEU A 48 6.02 6.94 -1.30
CA LEU A 48 6.51 7.69 -2.44
C LEU A 48 5.35 8.47 -3.08
N HIS A 49 5.67 9.67 -3.58
CA HIS A 49 4.71 10.50 -4.30
C HIS A 49 3.43 10.77 -3.47
N ALA A 50 3.56 10.94 -2.14
CA ALA A 50 2.41 11.08 -1.22
C ALA A 50 1.47 12.25 -1.56
N ARG A 51 1.96 13.27 -2.29
CA ARG A 51 1.19 14.45 -2.71
C ARG A 51 0.70 14.40 -4.16
N PHE A 52 0.88 13.28 -4.86
CA PHE A 52 0.48 13.09 -6.26
C PHE A 52 -0.33 11.81 -6.40
N ALA A 53 -1.48 11.86 -7.11
CA ALA A 53 -2.42 10.75 -7.22
C ALA A 53 -2.69 10.06 -5.86
N ALA A 54 -3.28 10.82 -4.94
CA ALA A 54 -3.46 10.39 -3.54
C ALA A 54 -4.49 9.25 -3.36
N ASN A 55 -5.26 8.94 -4.41
CA ASN A 55 -6.11 7.76 -4.56
C ASN A 55 -5.32 6.45 -4.71
N ALA A 56 -4.03 6.52 -5.03
CA ALA A 56 -3.11 5.38 -5.05
C ALA A 56 -1.93 5.59 -4.10
N LEU A 57 -1.69 4.62 -3.23
CA LEU A 57 -0.54 4.55 -2.33
C LEU A 57 0.55 3.70 -3.01
N VAL A 58 1.77 4.22 -3.10
CA VAL A 58 2.94 3.42 -3.47
C VAL A 58 4.08 3.75 -2.52
N GLY A 59 4.90 2.77 -2.16
CA GLY A 59 5.98 2.99 -1.21
C GLY A 59 6.79 1.75 -0.93
N PHE A 60 7.89 1.92 -0.20
CA PHE A 60 8.68 0.80 0.28
C PHE A 60 8.36 0.50 1.74
N ALA A 61 8.46 -0.77 2.11
CA ALA A 61 8.38 -1.19 3.49
C ALA A 61 9.35 -2.35 3.72
N ARG A 62 9.40 -2.84 4.96
CA ARG A 62 10.00 -4.13 5.27
C ARG A 62 8.95 -5.09 5.81
N LEU A 63 9.10 -6.35 5.45
CA LEU A 63 8.32 -7.45 6.03
C LEU A 63 9.29 -8.55 6.42
N ASN A 64 9.37 -8.89 7.70
CA ASN A 64 10.29 -9.91 8.21
C ASN A 64 11.76 -9.61 7.82
N GLY A 65 12.11 -8.32 7.82
CA GLY A 65 13.42 -7.80 7.45
C GLY A 65 13.71 -7.72 5.94
N GLU A 66 12.85 -8.23 5.07
CA GLU A 66 12.99 -8.13 3.60
C GLU A 66 12.34 -6.86 3.07
N VAL A 67 12.98 -6.21 2.08
CA VAL A 67 12.40 -5.01 1.45
C VAL A 67 11.28 -5.44 0.51
N VAL A 68 10.12 -4.82 0.67
CA VAL A 68 8.94 -5.03 -0.17
C VAL A 68 8.46 -3.70 -0.73
N GLY A 69 7.97 -3.71 -1.97
CA GLY A 69 7.20 -2.63 -2.53
C GLY A 69 5.73 -2.81 -2.17
N VAL A 70 5.08 -1.73 -1.76
CA VAL A 70 3.66 -1.71 -1.41
C VAL A 70 2.93 -0.88 -2.46
N VAL A 71 1.85 -1.44 -2.98
CA VAL A 71 0.86 -0.75 -3.82
C VAL A 71 -0.49 -0.87 -3.13
N ALA A 72 -1.22 0.22 -2.97
CA ALA A 72 -2.56 0.15 -2.39
C ALA A 72 -3.50 1.20 -2.98
N ASN A 73 -4.80 0.93 -2.95
CA ASN A 73 -5.82 1.93 -3.19
C ASN A 73 -6.07 2.74 -1.90
N GLN A 74 -6.44 4.00 -2.02
CA GLN A 74 -6.77 4.85 -0.87
C GLN A 74 -8.25 5.24 -0.93
N PRO A 75 -9.14 4.52 -0.20
CA PRO A 75 -10.58 4.82 -0.18
C PRO A 75 -10.90 6.25 0.28
N ALA A 76 -10.07 6.83 1.15
CA ALA A 76 -10.24 8.21 1.62
C ALA A 76 -10.05 9.29 0.54
N TRP A 77 -9.58 8.92 -0.67
CA TRP A 77 -9.35 9.83 -1.79
C TRP A 77 -10.03 9.31 -3.05
N LEU A 78 -10.96 10.09 -3.62
CA LEU A 78 -11.71 9.72 -4.83
C LEU A 78 -12.33 8.30 -4.74
N ALA A 79 -12.73 7.87 -3.54
CA ALA A 79 -13.25 6.53 -3.27
C ALA A 79 -12.30 5.38 -3.70
N GLY A 80 -10.99 5.61 -3.76
CA GLY A 80 -10.01 4.60 -4.17
C GLY A 80 -10.05 4.25 -5.67
N VAL A 81 -10.80 5.01 -6.47
CA VAL A 81 -10.97 4.82 -7.91
C VAL A 81 -9.64 5.00 -8.64
N LEU A 82 -9.38 4.16 -9.63
CA LEU A 82 -8.20 4.27 -10.49
C LEU A 82 -8.41 5.31 -11.59
N ASP A 83 -7.55 6.32 -11.64
CA ASP A 83 -7.49 7.33 -12.71
C ASP A 83 -6.16 7.23 -13.49
N ILE A 84 -5.96 8.14 -14.45
CA ILE A 84 -4.77 8.16 -15.31
C ILE A 84 -3.51 8.40 -14.47
N ASP A 85 -3.55 9.38 -13.56
CA ASP A 85 -2.39 9.75 -12.75
C ASP A 85 -2.00 8.63 -11.75
N ALA A 86 -2.99 7.97 -11.13
CA ALA A 86 -2.75 6.79 -10.30
C ALA A 86 -2.18 5.62 -11.10
N SER A 87 -2.68 5.40 -12.31
CA SER A 87 -2.20 4.34 -13.21
C SER A 87 -0.73 4.56 -13.57
N ASP A 88 -0.34 5.77 -13.94
CA ASP A 88 1.05 6.12 -14.25
C ASP A 88 1.96 5.99 -13.02
N LYS A 89 1.49 6.44 -11.86
CA LYS A 89 2.19 6.30 -10.57
C LYS A 89 2.47 4.83 -10.24
N ILE A 90 1.45 3.98 -10.31
CA ILE A 90 1.56 2.54 -10.01
C ILE A 90 2.44 1.84 -11.05
N ALA A 91 2.20 2.06 -12.35
CA ALA A 91 2.94 1.39 -13.40
C ALA A 91 4.45 1.67 -13.33
N ARG A 92 4.83 2.92 -13.07
CA ARG A 92 6.24 3.29 -12.91
C ARG A 92 6.87 2.63 -11.68
N PHE A 93 6.13 2.56 -10.57
CA PHE A 93 6.60 1.93 -9.34
C PHE A 93 6.77 0.41 -9.49
N VAL A 94 5.77 -0.28 -10.07
CA VAL A 94 5.82 -1.73 -10.33
C VAL A 94 7.03 -2.08 -11.20
N ARG A 95 7.25 -1.34 -12.29
CA ARG A 95 8.42 -1.54 -13.17
C ARG A 95 9.75 -1.34 -12.45
N PHE A 96 9.81 -0.38 -11.51
CA PHE A 96 11.00 -0.19 -10.69
C PHE A 96 11.23 -1.39 -9.78
N CYS A 97 10.20 -1.84 -9.06
CA CYS A 97 10.32 -2.99 -8.17
C CYS A 97 10.74 -4.26 -8.91
N ASP A 98 10.13 -4.54 -10.06
CA ASP A 98 10.47 -5.67 -10.92
C ASP A 98 11.95 -5.61 -11.37
N ALA A 99 12.41 -4.47 -11.87
CA ALA A 99 13.80 -4.29 -12.33
C ALA A 99 14.86 -4.52 -11.23
N PHE A 100 14.51 -4.28 -9.97
CA PHE A 100 15.42 -4.44 -8.82
C PHE A 100 15.19 -5.71 -8.00
N ASN A 101 14.30 -6.61 -8.46
CA ASN A 101 13.92 -7.84 -7.76
C ASN A 101 13.37 -7.54 -6.35
N ILE A 102 12.51 -6.53 -6.24
CA ILE A 102 11.81 -6.15 -5.02
C ILE A 102 10.41 -6.78 -5.08
N PRO A 103 10.05 -7.69 -4.15
CA PRO A 103 8.71 -8.26 -4.07
C PRO A 103 7.64 -7.18 -3.92
N LEU A 104 6.47 -7.41 -4.51
CA LEU A 104 5.33 -6.50 -4.44
C LEU A 104 4.22 -7.09 -3.57
N ILE A 105 3.66 -6.25 -2.71
CA ILE A 105 2.43 -6.51 -1.96
C ILE A 105 1.40 -5.49 -2.42
N THR A 106 0.28 -5.98 -2.92
CA THR A 106 -0.82 -5.13 -3.40
C THR A 106 -2.01 -5.27 -2.48
N PHE A 107 -2.49 -4.16 -1.94
CA PHE A 107 -3.73 -4.07 -1.19
C PHE A 107 -4.82 -3.48 -2.07
N VAL A 108 -5.88 -4.25 -2.30
CA VAL A 108 -6.89 -3.91 -3.29
C VAL A 108 -8.17 -3.48 -2.58
N ASP A 109 -8.54 -2.24 -2.79
CA ASP A 109 -9.83 -1.69 -2.40
C ASP A 109 -10.26 -0.62 -3.41
N CYS A 110 -10.64 -1.11 -4.59
CA CYS A 110 -10.92 -0.29 -5.76
C CYS A 110 -12.32 -0.63 -6.29
N PRO A 111 -13.26 0.34 -6.32
CA PRO A 111 -14.59 0.10 -6.89
C PRO A 111 -14.57 0.06 -8.42
N GLY A 112 -13.50 0.57 -9.06
CA GLY A 112 -13.35 0.61 -10.51
C GLY A 112 -12.49 1.75 -11.02
N PHE A 113 -12.66 2.09 -12.30
CA PHE A 113 -11.95 3.19 -12.95
C PHE A 113 -12.81 4.46 -12.95
N MET A 114 -12.15 5.62 -12.99
CA MET A 114 -12.84 6.91 -13.03
C MET A 114 -13.54 7.08 -14.38
N PRO A 115 -14.87 7.26 -14.42
CA PRO A 115 -15.56 7.59 -15.65
C PRO A 115 -15.24 9.04 -16.06
N GLY A 116 -14.88 9.22 -17.32
CA GLY A 116 -14.58 10.52 -17.93
C GLY A 116 -14.40 10.35 -19.43
N THR A 117 -14.84 11.35 -20.20
CA THR A 117 -14.66 11.46 -21.66
C THR A 117 -13.25 11.89 -22.02
#